data_AF-B4DDH0-F1
#
_entry.id   AF-B4DDH0-F1
#
_cell.length_a   1.000
_cell.length_b   1.000
_cell.length_c   1.000
_cell.angle_alpha   90.00
_cell.angle_beta   90.00
_cell.angle_gamma   90.00
#
_symmetry.space_group_name_H-M   'P 1'
#
loop_
_entity.id
_entity.type
_entity.pdbx_description
1 polymer ?
#
loop_
_entity_poly.entity_id
_entity_poly.type
_entity_poly.pdbx_seq_one_letter_code
_entity_poly.pdbx_strand_id
1 'polypeptide(L)'
;MAKGLSVQNDKHPGYQPALLLSPGAPLFADGPAYALLHLLLHEGKAEMADQAAAWLTRQGSFQGGFRSTQDTVIALDALSAYWIASHTTEERGLNVTLSSTGRNGFKSHALQLNNRQIRGLEEELQFSLGSKINVKVGGNSKGTLKVLRTYNVLDMKNTTCQDLQIEVTVKGHVEYTMEANEDYEDYEYDELPAKDDPDAPLQPVTPLQLFEGRRNRRRREAPKVVEEQESRVHYTVCIWRNGKVGLSGMAIADVTLLSGFHALRADLEKLTSLSDRYVSHFETEGPHVLLYFDSVPTSRECVGFEAVQEVPVGLVQPASATLYDYYNPERRCSVFYGAPSKSRLLATLCSAEVCQCAEGKCPRQRRALERGLQDEDGYRMKFACYYPRVEYGFQVKVLREDSRAAFRLFETKITQVLHFTKDVKAAANQMRNFLVRASCRLRLEPGKEYLIMGLDGATYDLEGHPQYLLDSNSWIEEMPSERLCRSTRQRAACAQLNDFLQEYGTQGCQV
;
A
#
# COMPACT_ATOMS: atom_id res chain seq x y z
N MET A 1 41.43 -21.27 8.03
CA MET A 1 41.77 -22.64 8.46
C MET A 1 41.57 -23.58 7.29
N ALA A 2 42.63 -24.30 6.94
CA ALA A 2 42.77 -25.12 5.74
C ALA A 2 42.02 -26.47 5.84
N LYS A 3 41.65 -27.02 4.68
CA LYS A 3 42.09 -28.34 4.19
C LYS A 3 41.46 -28.62 2.81
N GLY A 4 42.20 -28.28 1.75
CA GLY A 4 42.00 -28.87 0.43
C GLY A 4 42.83 -30.14 0.37
N LEU A 5 42.19 -31.29 0.12
CA LEU A 5 42.90 -32.51 -0.25
C LEU A 5 43.27 -32.40 -1.74
N SER A 6 44.55 -32.20 -2.04
CA SER A 6 45.10 -32.50 -3.35
C SER A 6 45.45 -33.98 -3.40
N VAL A 7 44.80 -34.74 -4.27
CA VAL A 7 45.25 -36.08 -4.63
C VAL A 7 46.38 -35.91 -5.66
N GLN A 8 47.61 -36.12 -5.22
CA GLN A 8 48.76 -36.36 -6.07
C GLN A 8 48.61 -37.76 -6.66
N ASN A 9 48.34 -37.84 -7.97
CA ASN A 9 48.57 -39.06 -8.73
C ASN A 9 49.99 -38.97 -9.32
N ASP A 10 50.87 -39.83 -8.83
CA ASP A 10 52.19 -40.09 -9.37
C ASP A 10 52.08 -40.49 -10.86
N LYS A 11 52.50 -39.60 -11.76
CA LYS A 11 52.76 -39.95 -13.15
C LYS A 11 54.17 -40.54 -13.23
N HIS A 12 54.24 -41.87 -13.35
CA HIS A 12 55.41 -42.52 -13.95
C HIS A 12 55.64 -41.98 -15.37
N PRO A 13 56.89 -41.88 -15.84
CA PRO A 13 57.21 -41.32 -17.15
C PRO A 13 56.82 -42.32 -18.24
N GLY A 14 55.58 -42.22 -18.69
CA GLY A 14 55.13 -42.89 -19.91
C GLY A 14 55.84 -42.25 -21.10
N TYR A 15 56.71 -43.02 -21.73
CA TYR A 15 57.30 -42.75 -23.03
C TYR A 15 56.22 -42.22 -24.00
N GLN A 16 56.34 -40.95 -24.40
CA GLN A 16 55.67 -40.43 -25.58
C GLN A 16 56.50 -40.82 -26.80
N PRO A 17 56.02 -41.68 -27.73
CA PRO A 17 56.58 -41.66 -29.06
C PRO A 17 56.03 -40.39 -29.72
N ALA A 18 56.83 -39.34 -29.71
CA ALA A 18 56.60 -38.19 -30.59
C ALA A 18 56.70 -38.69 -32.04
N LEU A 19 55.55 -38.98 -32.66
CA LEU A 19 55.45 -39.13 -34.11
C LEU A 19 55.65 -37.74 -34.73
N LEU A 20 56.91 -37.33 -34.84
CA LEU A 20 57.34 -36.26 -35.72
C LEU A 20 57.20 -36.76 -37.17
N LEU A 21 55.98 -36.71 -37.70
CA LEU A 21 55.72 -36.96 -39.12
C LEU A 21 55.97 -35.66 -39.91
N SER A 22 57.15 -35.59 -40.52
CA SER A 22 57.55 -34.57 -41.48
C SER A 22 56.57 -34.47 -42.67
N PRO A 23 56.18 -33.26 -43.12
CA PRO A 23 55.28 -33.10 -44.25
C PRO A 23 56.08 -33.33 -45.55
N GLY A 24 55.80 -34.44 -46.26
CA GLY A 24 56.31 -34.65 -47.62
C GLY A 24 57.00 -35.98 -47.93
N ALA A 25 56.89 -37.01 -47.09
CA ALA A 25 57.36 -38.35 -47.45
C ALA A 25 56.20 -39.19 -48.02
N PRO A 26 56.35 -39.85 -49.19
CA PRO A 26 55.35 -40.79 -49.71
C PRO A 26 55.49 -42.11 -48.95
N LEU A 27 55.02 -42.14 -47.71
CA LEU A 27 54.82 -43.36 -46.95
C LEU A 27 53.32 -43.66 -46.90
N PHE A 28 52.99 -44.92 -47.16
CA PHE A 28 51.64 -45.50 -47.24
C PHE A 28 50.71 -44.93 -46.15
N ALA A 29 49.61 -44.30 -46.59
CA ALA A 29 48.56 -43.74 -45.73
C ALA A 29 47.70 -44.85 -45.07
N ASP A 30 47.88 -46.10 -45.49
CA ASP A 30 47.25 -47.31 -44.96
C ASP A 30 47.34 -47.44 -43.44
N GLY A 31 48.53 -47.33 -42.86
CA GLY A 31 48.76 -47.51 -41.42
C GLY A 31 47.97 -46.51 -40.55
N PRO A 32 48.10 -45.20 -40.79
CA PRO A 32 47.30 -44.17 -40.10
C PRO A 32 45.79 -44.30 -40.35
N ALA A 33 45.36 -44.77 -41.52
CA ALA A 33 43.94 -44.97 -41.82
C ALA A 33 43.33 -46.14 -41.03
N TYR A 34 44.03 -47.28 -40.91
CA TYR A 34 43.64 -48.38 -40.03
C TYR A 34 43.65 -47.96 -38.55
N ALA A 35 44.65 -47.20 -38.13
CA ALA A 35 44.72 -46.68 -36.77
C ALA A 35 43.53 -45.75 -36.45
N LEU A 36 43.12 -44.90 -37.40
CA LEU A 36 41.94 -44.04 -37.24
C LEU A 36 40.65 -44.85 -37.07
N LEU A 37 40.43 -45.90 -37.88
CA LEU A 37 39.27 -46.78 -37.73
C LEU A 37 39.24 -47.46 -36.36
N HIS A 38 40.39 -47.96 -35.89
CA HIS A 38 40.49 -48.58 -34.57
C HIS A 38 40.26 -47.57 -33.43
N LEU A 39 40.81 -46.37 -33.54
CA LEU A 39 40.61 -45.29 -32.56
C LEU A 39 39.13 -44.88 -32.44
N LEU A 40 38.43 -44.78 -33.57
CA LEU A 40 37.00 -44.46 -33.59
C LEU A 40 36.15 -45.53 -32.88
N LEU A 41 36.53 -46.80 -32.94
CA LEU A 41 35.81 -47.89 -32.26
C LEU A 41 36.04 -47.91 -30.75
N HIS A 42 37.24 -47.55 -30.29
CA HIS A 42 37.60 -47.65 -28.87
C HIS A 42 37.25 -46.40 -28.06
N GLU A 43 37.51 -45.21 -28.61
CA GLU A 43 37.39 -43.92 -27.89
C GLU A 43 36.43 -42.94 -28.57
N GLY A 44 35.89 -43.28 -29.75
CA GLY A 44 35.10 -42.36 -30.55
C GLY A 44 35.94 -41.18 -31.05
N LYS A 45 35.39 -39.96 -31.01
CA LYS A 45 36.10 -38.74 -31.40
C LYS A 45 37.01 -38.24 -30.27
N ALA A 46 38.13 -38.92 -30.07
CA ALA A 46 39.21 -38.47 -29.18
C ALA A 46 40.07 -37.37 -29.84
N GLU A 47 40.83 -36.63 -29.03
CA GLU A 47 41.74 -35.57 -29.52
C GLU A 47 42.76 -36.10 -30.54
N MET A 48 43.27 -37.33 -30.34
CA MET A 48 44.21 -37.97 -31.27
C MET A 48 43.54 -38.38 -32.59
N ALA A 49 42.27 -38.83 -32.54
CA ALA A 49 41.52 -39.19 -33.74
C ALA A 49 41.23 -37.94 -34.61
N ASP A 50 40.97 -36.79 -33.98
CA ASP A 50 40.78 -35.51 -34.66
C ASP A 50 42.05 -35.05 -35.41
N GLN A 51 43.21 -35.17 -34.74
CA GLN A 51 44.51 -34.86 -35.33
C GLN A 51 44.88 -35.83 -36.47
N ALA A 52 44.62 -37.13 -36.31
CA ALA A 52 44.88 -38.16 -37.32
C ALA A 52 44.00 -37.98 -38.58
N ALA A 53 42.71 -37.69 -38.40
CA ALA A 53 41.80 -37.39 -39.51
C ALA A 53 42.23 -36.14 -40.28
N ALA A 54 42.61 -35.06 -39.58
CA ALA A 54 43.11 -33.83 -40.20
C ALA A 54 44.41 -34.07 -41.01
N TRP A 55 45.29 -34.95 -40.52
CA TRP A 55 46.51 -35.32 -41.26
C TRP A 55 46.17 -36.10 -42.53
N LEU A 56 45.30 -37.11 -42.46
CA LEU A 56 44.86 -37.90 -43.62
C LEU A 56 44.17 -37.05 -44.68
N THR A 57 43.32 -36.10 -44.27
CA THR A 57 42.68 -35.15 -45.21
C THR A 57 43.72 -34.27 -45.92
N ARG A 58 44.79 -33.84 -45.22
CA ARG A 58 45.89 -33.07 -45.84
C ARG A 58 46.67 -33.91 -46.85
N GLN A 59 46.92 -35.19 -46.57
CA GLN A 59 47.60 -36.09 -47.52
C GLN A 59 46.77 -36.35 -48.78
N GLY A 60 45.44 -36.47 -48.66
CA GLY A 60 44.55 -36.65 -49.82
C GLY A 60 44.37 -35.41 -50.70
N SER A 61 44.83 -34.24 -50.26
CA SER A 61 44.60 -32.93 -50.94
C SER A 61 45.69 -32.55 -51.96
N PHE A 62 46.72 -33.38 -52.17
CA PHE A 62 47.75 -33.13 -53.19
C PHE A 62 47.27 -33.53 -54.60
N GLN A 63 47.73 -32.82 -55.64
CA GLN A 63 47.39 -33.07 -57.06
C GLN A 63 47.52 -34.58 -57.41
N GLY A 64 46.39 -35.25 -57.58
CA GLY A 64 46.30 -36.68 -57.90
C GLY A 64 45.74 -37.59 -56.79
N GLY A 65 45.44 -37.07 -55.59
CA GLY A 65 44.82 -37.85 -54.50
C GLY A 65 45.73 -38.94 -53.91
N PHE A 66 45.12 -39.99 -53.35
CA PHE A 66 45.84 -41.16 -52.83
C PHE A 66 46.47 -41.97 -53.99
N ARG A 67 47.71 -42.43 -53.80
CA ARG A 67 48.52 -43.02 -54.89
C ARG A 67 48.42 -44.55 -55.00
N SER A 68 47.91 -45.23 -53.98
CA SER A 68 47.74 -46.70 -53.93
C SER A 68 46.26 -47.07 -53.82
N THR A 69 45.90 -48.26 -54.31
CA THR A 69 44.53 -48.80 -54.21
C THR A 69 44.11 -49.00 -52.75
N GLN A 70 45.01 -49.54 -51.92
CA GLN A 70 44.77 -49.77 -50.50
C GLN A 70 44.61 -48.43 -49.76
N ASP A 71 45.54 -47.48 -49.98
CA ASP A 71 45.49 -46.14 -49.36
C ASP A 71 44.18 -45.43 -49.68
N THR A 72 43.73 -45.52 -50.93
CA THR A 72 42.51 -44.85 -51.38
C THR A 72 41.28 -45.44 -50.69
N VAL A 73 41.14 -46.76 -50.66
CA VAL A 73 39.94 -47.43 -50.12
C VAL A 73 39.85 -47.23 -48.61
N ILE A 74 40.92 -47.48 -47.87
CA ILE A 74 40.89 -47.47 -46.40
C ILE A 74 40.89 -46.04 -45.87
N ALA A 75 41.58 -45.08 -46.51
CA ALA A 75 41.53 -43.69 -46.08
C ALA A 75 40.14 -43.08 -46.32
N LEU A 76 39.47 -43.41 -47.43
CA LEU A 76 38.09 -42.96 -47.67
C LEU A 76 37.11 -43.60 -46.68
N ASP A 77 37.26 -44.89 -46.38
CA ASP A 77 36.44 -45.59 -45.39
C ASP A 77 36.64 -44.97 -43.99
N ALA A 78 37.88 -44.79 -43.56
CA ALA A 78 38.24 -44.16 -42.29
C ALA A 78 37.74 -42.72 -42.15
N LEU A 79 37.90 -41.90 -43.20
CA LEU A 79 37.42 -40.51 -43.19
C LEU A 79 35.88 -40.44 -43.24
N SER A 80 35.22 -41.37 -43.93
CA SER A 80 33.74 -41.45 -43.95
C SER A 80 33.19 -41.83 -42.58
N ALA A 81 33.79 -42.83 -41.92
CA ALA A 81 33.45 -43.23 -40.56
C ALA A 81 33.72 -42.09 -39.55
N TYR A 82 34.86 -41.41 -39.68
CA TYR A 82 35.17 -40.22 -38.88
C TYR A 82 34.15 -39.08 -39.12
N TRP A 83 33.74 -38.86 -40.38
CA TRP A 83 32.77 -37.82 -40.72
C TRP A 83 31.40 -38.10 -40.12
N ILE A 84 30.95 -39.36 -40.15
CA ILE A 84 29.73 -39.81 -39.47
C ILE A 84 29.87 -39.61 -37.96
N ALA A 85 30.95 -40.08 -37.33
CA ALA A 85 31.15 -39.96 -35.89
C ALA A 85 31.24 -38.49 -35.42
N SER A 86 31.80 -37.60 -36.24
CA SER A 86 31.92 -36.16 -35.92
C SER A 86 30.61 -35.38 -36.09
N HIS A 87 29.70 -35.84 -36.94
CA HIS A 87 28.40 -35.19 -37.19
C HIS A 87 27.23 -35.91 -36.52
N THR A 88 27.45 -37.11 -35.96
CA THR A 88 26.47 -37.81 -35.13
C THR A 88 26.48 -37.18 -33.74
N THR A 89 25.61 -36.20 -33.55
CA THR A 89 25.50 -35.55 -32.25
C THR A 89 24.61 -36.38 -31.34
N GLU A 90 25.14 -36.91 -30.23
CA GLU A 90 24.37 -37.72 -29.28
C GLU A 90 23.08 -37.02 -28.82
N GLU A 91 22.01 -37.80 -28.61
CA GLU A 91 20.82 -37.34 -27.90
C GLU A 91 21.23 -36.96 -26.48
N ARG A 92 21.13 -35.66 -26.20
CA ARG A 92 21.47 -35.08 -24.91
C ARG A 92 20.17 -34.74 -24.21
N GLY A 93 19.78 -35.60 -23.28
CA GLY A 93 18.65 -35.36 -22.40
C GLY A 93 19.11 -34.82 -21.05
N LEU A 94 18.36 -33.88 -20.49
CA LEU A 94 18.51 -33.42 -19.11
C LEU A 94 17.18 -33.54 -18.39
N ASN A 95 17.09 -34.48 -17.46
CA ASN A 95 15.91 -34.69 -16.63
C ASN A 95 16.17 -34.08 -15.25
N VAL A 96 15.37 -33.12 -14.84
CA VAL A 96 15.46 -32.47 -13.54
C VAL A 96 14.14 -32.63 -12.82
N THR A 97 14.15 -33.32 -11.68
CA THR A 97 12.98 -33.45 -10.82
C THR A 97 13.20 -32.65 -9.55
N LEU A 98 12.32 -31.68 -9.32
CA LEU A 98 12.27 -30.88 -8.09
C LEU A 98 11.13 -31.40 -7.21
N SER A 99 11.41 -31.62 -5.94
CA SER A 99 10.40 -32.05 -4.97
C SER A 99 10.49 -31.22 -3.70
N SER A 100 9.34 -30.92 -3.11
CA SER A 100 9.25 -30.18 -1.85
C SER A 100 8.09 -30.70 -1.02
N THR A 101 8.32 -30.81 0.28
CA THR A 101 7.30 -31.14 1.28
C THR A 101 7.00 -29.91 2.12
N GLY A 102 5.72 -29.54 2.24
CA GLY A 102 5.32 -28.43 3.11
C GLY A 102 3.84 -28.44 3.46
N ARG A 103 3.26 -27.26 3.71
CA ARG A 103 1.84 -27.10 4.11
C ARG A 103 0.87 -27.71 3.09
N ASN A 104 1.25 -27.73 1.81
CA ASN A 104 0.44 -28.26 0.71
C ASN A 104 0.73 -29.74 0.42
N GLY A 105 1.41 -30.46 1.33
CA GLY A 105 1.83 -31.84 1.14
C GLY A 105 3.12 -31.97 0.32
N PHE A 106 3.36 -33.17 -0.22
CA PHE A 106 4.48 -33.45 -1.12
C PHE A 106 4.10 -33.07 -2.56
N LYS A 107 4.84 -32.14 -3.15
CA LYS A 107 4.72 -31.80 -4.57
C LYS A 107 6.02 -32.12 -5.29
N SER A 108 5.92 -32.63 -6.50
CA SER A 108 7.05 -32.97 -7.36
C SER A 108 6.79 -32.46 -8.77
N HIS A 109 7.77 -31.78 -9.35
CA HIS A 109 7.77 -31.26 -10.70
C HIS A 109 8.95 -31.87 -11.46
N ALA A 110 8.69 -32.46 -12.63
CA ALA A 110 9.70 -33.10 -13.44
C ALA A 110 9.82 -32.36 -14.78
N LEU A 111 11.00 -31.78 -15.01
CA LEU A 111 11.38 -31.04 -16.20
C LEU A 111 12.27 -31.95 -17.07
N GLN A 112 11.99 -32.02 -18.37
CA GLN A 112 12.83 -32.76 -19.31
C GLN A 112 13.27 -31.84 -20.45
N LEU A 113 14.58 -31.63 -20.57
CA LEU A 113 15.24 -30.83 -21.60
C LEU A 113 15.95 -31.76 -22.57
N ASN A 114 15.22 -32.19 -23.61
CA ASN A 114 15.72 -33.12 -24.63
C ASN A 114 15.92 -32.45 -26.00
N ASN A 115 15.26 -31.31 -26.25
CA ASN A 115 15.30 -30.64 -27.55
C ASN A 115 16.31 -29.48 -27.54
N ARG A 116 17.20 -29.45 -28.53
CA ARG A 116 18.19 -28.38 -28.75
C ARG A 116 17.57 -27.06 -29.24
N GLN A 117 16.32 -27.07 -29.68
CA GLN A 117 15.61 -25.86 -30.12
C GLN A 117 15.21 -24.96 -28.95
N ILE A 118 15.02 -25.53 -27.75
CA ILE A 118 14.57 -24.80 -26.56
C ILE A 118 15.80 -24.37 -25.75
N ARG A 119 16.06 -23.06 -25.70
CA ARG A 119 17.22 -22.50 -24.96
C ARG A 119 17.03 -22.47 -23.44
N GLY A 120 15.80 -22.61 -22.97
CA GLY A 120 15.45 -22.66 -21.54
C GLY A 120 13.99 -23.02 -21.34
N LEU A 121 13.70 -23.66 -20.20
CA LEU A 121 12.35 -23.93 -19.73
C LEU A 121 12.13 -23.14 -18.44
N GLU A 122 10.97 -22.52 -18.31
CA GLU A 122 10.51 -21.85 -17.10
C GLU A 122 9.13 -22.41 -16.76
N GLU A 123 8.96 -22.88 -15.53
CA GLU A 123 7.70 -23.42 -15.02
C GLU A 123 7.35 -22.75 -13.69
N GLU A 124 6.05 -22.57 -13.46
CA GLU A 124 5.53 -22.07 -12.20
C GLU A 124 5.62 -23.17 -11.12
N LEU A 125 6.60 -23.03 -10.23
CA LEU A 125 6.83 -23.96 -9.13
C LEU A 125 6.02 -23.55 -7.90
N GLN A 126 4.89 -24.21 -7.67
CA GLN A 126 4.03 -23.96 -6.51
C GLN A 126 4.52 -24.68 -5.24
N PHE A 127 5.76 -24.42 -4.84
CA PHE A 127 6.33 -24.91 -3.58
C PHE A 127 6.05 -23.97 -2.42
N SER A 128 5.86 -24.53 -1.23
CA SER A 128 5.71 -23.75 0.00
C SER A 128 7.02 -23.02 0.35
N LEU A 129 6.88 -21.74 0.70
CA LEU A 129 8.00 -20.91 1.16
C LEU A 129 8.65 -21.49 2.42
N GLY A 130 9.99 -21.46 2.50
CA GLY A 130 10.76 -21.94 3.65
C GLY A 130 11.02 -23.45 3.72
N SER A 131 10.42 -24.25 2.84
CA SER A 131 10.67 -25.70 2.79
C SER A 131 12.01 -26.06 2.14
N LYS A 132 12.56 -27.21 2.54
CA LYS A 132 13.72 -27.82 1.87
C LYS A 132 13.28 -28.35 0.50
N ILE A 133 13.93 -27.88 -0.56
CA ILE A 133 13.72 -28.37 -1.93
C ILE A 133 14.76 -29.45 -2.19
N ASN A 134 14.31 -30.63 -2.60
CA ASN A 134 15.17 -31.71 -3.05
C ASN A 134 15.20 -31.76 -4.58
N VAL A 135 16.40 -31.77 -5.16
CA VAL A 135 16.60 -31.73 -6.61
C VAL A 135 17.30 -33.01 -7.04
N LYS A 136 16.64 -33.79 -7.89
CA LYS A 136 17.19 -34.99 -8.52
C LYS A 136 17.47 -34.70 -9.99
N VAL A 137 18.72 -34.85 -10.40
CA VAL A 137 19.16 -34.61 -11.78
C VAL A 137 19.55 -35.93 -12.42
N GLY A 138 19.14 -36.14 -13.66
CA GLY A 138 19.54 -37.25 -14.51
C GLY A 138 19.74 -36.79 -15.95
N GLY A 139 20.38 -37.63 -16.75
CA GLY A 139 20.74 -37.31 -18.14
C GLY A 139 22.22 -37.06 -18.34
N ASN A 140 22.60 -36.84 -19.59
CA ASN A 140 23.98 -36.79 -20.10
C ASN A 140 24.32 -35.41 -20.71
N SER A 141 23.56 -34.38 -20.34
CA SER A 141 23.73 -33.01 -20.84
C SER A 141 24.18 -32.05 -19.74
N LYS A 142 24.77 -30.92 -20.14
CA LYS A 142 25.15 -29.82 -19.25
C LYS A 142 24.04 -28.77 -19.24
N GLY A 143 23.64 -28.30 -18.05
CA GLY A 143 22.63 -27.26 -17.88
C GLY A 143 22.87 -26.36 -16.67
N THR A 144 22.14 -25.25 -16.60
CA THR A 144 22.17 -24.30 -15.49
C THR A 144 20.76 -24.18 -14.91
N LEU A 145 20.60 -24.53 -13.63
CA LEU A 145 19.34 -24.35 -12.92
C LEU A 145 19.36 -22.99 -12.21
N LYS A 146 18.38 -22.13 -12.50
CA LYS A 146 18.13 -20.89 -11.77
C LYS A 146 16.78 -21.02 -11.06
N VAL A 147 16.76 -20.77 -9.76
CA VAL A 147 15.53 -20.76 -8.96
C VAL A 147 15.28 -19.34 -8.50
N LEU A 148 14.26 -18.69 -9.07
CA LEU A 148 13.84 -17.36 -8.67
C LEU A 148 12.86 -17.45 -7.50
N ARG A 149 13.21 -16.86 -6.36
CA ARG A 149 12.34 -16.76 -5.18
C ARG A 149 11.98 -15.31 -4.97
N THR A 150 10.74 -14.96 -5.19
CA THR A 150 10.19 -13.64 -4.90
C THR A 150 9.45 -13.67 -3.57
N TYR A 151 9.78 -12.75 -2.67
CA TYR A 151 9.12 -12.58 -1.37
C TYR A 151 9.17 -11.11 -0.98
N ASN A 152 8.23 -10.68 -0.14
CA ASN A 152 8.21 -9.33 0.37
C ASN A 152 9.35 -9.15 1.39
N VAL A 153 10.13 -8.09 1.22
CA VAL A 153 11.20 -7.71 2.14
C VAL A 153 10.68 -6.64 3.08
N LEU A 154 11.23 -6.55 4.28
CA LEU A 154 10.92 -5.48 5.23
C LEU A 154 11.14 -4.11 4.59
N ASP A 155 10.24 -3.17 4.88
CA ASP A 155 10.34 -1.80 4.37
C ASP A 155 11.69 -1.19 4.76
N MET A 156 12.47 -0.83 3.75
CA MET A 156 13.65 0.00 3.96
C MET A 156 13.21 1.41 4.35
N LYS A 157 14.05 2.09 5.15
CA LYS A 157 13.80 3.46 5.62
C LYS A 157 13.22 4.32 4.49
N ASN A 158 12.13 5.03 4.78
CA ASN A 158 11.47 5.95 3.84
C ASN A 158 12.50 6.90 3.21
N THR A 159 12.96 6.60 1.99
CA THR A 159 13.78 7.50 1.17
C THR A 159 12.86 8.50 0.47
N THR A 160 11.92 9.08 1.22
CA THR A 160 11.00 10.08 0.70
C THR A 160 11.80 11.30 0.28
N CYS A 161 11.75 11.62 -1.02
CA CYS A 161 12.21 12.89 -1.56
C CYS A 161 13.67 13.26 -1.25
N GLN A 162 14.64 12.36 -1.32
CA GLN A 162 16.03 12.74 -0.96
C GLN A 162 16.66 13.74 -1.94
N ASP A 163 16.37 13.60 -3.24
CA ASP A 163 17.04 14.39 -4.28
C ASP A 163 16.34 15.74 -4.53
N LEU A 164 15.05 15.68 -4.86
CA LEU A 164 14.17 16.82 -5.11
C LEU A 164 13.30 17.08 -3.89
N GLN A 165 13.10 18.35 -3.54
CA GLN A 165 12.32 18.78 -2.40
C GLN A 165 11.28 19.80 -2.83
N ILE A 166 10.06 19.62 -2.32
CA ILE A 166 8.94 20.54 -2.48
C ILE A 166 8.22 20.68 -1.16
N GLU A 167 7.97 21.92 -0.75
CA GLU A 167 7.13 22.26 0.40
C GLU A 167 6.09 23.27 -0.02
N VAL A 168 4.84 23.02 0.35
CA VAL A 168 3.74 23.96 0.12
C VAL A 168 3.15 24.34 1.47
N THR A 169 3.09 25.63 1.73
CA THR A 169 2.47 26.19 2.93
C THR A 169 1.37 27.14 2.53
N VAL A 170 0.19 26.95 3.12
CA VAL A 170 -0.99 27.75 2.86
C VAL A 170 -1.29 28.62 4.09
N LYS A 171 -1.58 29.90 3.89
CA LYS A 171 -1.94 30.86 4.93
C LYS A 171 -3.19 31.61 4.53
N GLY A 172 -4.11 31.78 5.48
CA GLY A 172 -5.37 32.47 5.26
C GLY A 172 -6.49 31.89 6.11
N HIS A 173 -7.68 32.47 5.96
CA HIS A 173 -8.90 31.92 6.52
C HIS A 173 -9.66 31.20 5.40
N VAL A 174 -10.18 30.01 5.69
CA VAL A 174 -11.00 29.23 4.75
C VAL A 174 -12.38 29.09 5.36
N GLU A 175 -13.42 29.38 4.59
CA GLU A 175 -14.79 29.19 5.05
C GLU A 175 -15.20 27.72 4.88
N TYR A 176 -15.75 27.15 5.95
CA TYR A 176 -16.23 25.77 6.01
C TYR A 176 -17.74 25.77 6.17
N THR A 177 -18.46 24.98 5.37
CA THR A 177 -19.92 24.90 5.48
C THR A 177 -20.38 24.08 6.69
N MET A 178 -19.59 23.10 7.13
CA MET A 178 -20.00 22.14 8.16
C MET A 178 -18.80 21.50 8.86
N GLU A 179 -18.09 22.24 9.71
CA GLU A 179 -17.42 21.56 10.83
C GLU A 179 -18.47 21.31 11.91
N ALA A 180 -18.39 20.15 12.57
CA ALA A 180 -19.29 19.66 13.60
C ALA A 180 -19.31 20.51 14.89
N ASN A 181 -19.46 21.83 14.75
CA ASN A 181 -20.06 22.70 15.73
C ASN A 181 -21.60 22.62 15.54
N GLU A 182 -22.12 21.39 15.48
CA GLU A 182 -23.55 21.08 15.48
C GLU A 182 -24.06 21.19 16.93
N ASP A 183 -24.09 22.43 17.44
CA ASP A 183 -25.09 22.88 18.42
C ASP A 183 -26.43 23.20 17.70
N TYR A 184 -26.68 22.57 16.55
CA TYR A 184 -28.05 22.39 16.11
C TYR A 184 -28.64 21.31 17.00
N GLU A 185 -29.45 21.77 17.96
CA GLU A 185 -30.53 20.97 18.50
C GLU A 185 -31.19 20.25 17.34
N ASP A 186 -31.06 18.93 17.35
CA ASP A 186 -31.83 18.04 16.51
C ASP A 186 -33.28 18.25 16.95
N TYR A 187 -33.97 19.22 16.32
CA TYR A 187 -35.42 19.18 16.25
C TYR A 187 -35.73 17.99 15.37
N GLU A 188 -35.65 16.81 15.95
CA GLU A 188 -36.28 15.62 15.43
C GLU A 188 -37.72 16.05 15.11
N TYR A 189 -38.08 16.00 13.83
CA TYR A 189 -39.43 16.32 13.39
C TYR A 189 -40.33 15.31 14.10
N ASP A 190 -40.93 15.73 15.21
CA ASP A 190 -42.11 15.06 15.74
C ASP A 190 -43.11 15.06 14.59
N GLU A 191 -43.25 13.92 13.91
CA GLU A 191 -44.45 13.60 13.14
C GLU A 191 -45.59 13.55 14.15
N LEU A 192 -46.08 14.72 14.57
CA LEU A 192 -47.37 14.86 15.19
C LEU A 192 -48.38 14.37 14.14
N PRO A 193 -49.10 13.26 14.37
CA PRO A 193 -50.21 12.92 13.50
C PRO A 193 -51.18 14.09 13.58
N ALA A 194 -51.46 14.71 12.43
CA ALA A 194 -52.45 15.76 12.31
C ALA A 194 -53.76 15.25 12.92
N LYS A 195 -54.16 15.82 14.06
CA LYS A 195 -55.54 15.71 14.52
C LYS A 195 -56.35 16.64 13.62
N ASP A 196 -57.27 16.07 12.87
CA ASP A 196 -58.29 16.81 12.16
C ASP A 196 -59.13 17.58 13.20
N ASP A 197 -58.96 18.91 13.26
CA ASP A 197 -59.91 19.80 13.93
C ASP A 197 -61.20 19.85 13.08
N PRO A 198 -62.38 19.47 13.61
CA PRO A 198 -63.58 19.27 12.80
C PRO A 198 -64.38 20.54 12.47
N ASP A 199 -63.92 21.75 12.82
CA ASP A 199 -64.76 22.96 12.72
C ASP A 199 -64.09 24.15 12.00
N ALA A 200 -63.75 23.98 10.72
CA ALA A 200 -63.51 25.11 9.82
C ALA A 200 -64.43 25.04 8.58
N PRO A 201 -65.31 26.02 8.33
CA PRO A 201 -66.20 25.98 7.18
C PRO A 201 -65.44 26.20 5.87
N LEU A 202 -65.53 25.23 4.97
CA LEU A 202 -65.00 25.27 3.60
C LEU A 202 -65.76 26.30 2.76
N GLN A 203 -65.11 27.44 2.45
CA GLN A 203 -65.51 28.26 1.29
C GLN A 203 -64.55 28.00 0.12
N PRO A 204 -65.06 27.76 -1.10
CA PRO A 204 -64.21 27.53 -2.26
C PRO A 204 -63.58 28.84 -2.73
N VAL A 205 -62.26 28.94 -2.60
CA VAL A 205 -61.47 30.05 -3.14
C VAL A 205 -61.37 29.89 -4.65
N THR A 206 -61.77 30.90 -5.42
CA THR A 206 -61.71 30.84 -6.89
C THR A 206 -60.26 30.94 -7.39
N PRO A 207 -59.92 30.35 -8.56
CA PRO A 207 -58.56 30.36 -9.09
C PRO A 207 -57.94 31.76 -9.22
N LEU A 208 -58.74 32.81 -9.43
CA LEU A 208 -58.29 34.20 -9.56
C LEU A 208 -57.71 34.78 -8.26
N GLN A 209 -58.21 34.40 -7.08
CA GLN A 209 -57.70 34.91 -5.80
C GLN A 209 -56.32 34.33 -5.41
N LEU A 210 -56.00 33.13 -5.90
CA LEU A 210 -54.67 32.51 -5.74
C LEU A 210 -53.59 33.22 -6.57
N PHE A 211 -53.97 33.85 -7.69
CA PHE A 211 -53.05 34.59 -8.56
C PHE A 211 -52.78 36.03 -8.07
N GLU A 212 -53.74 36.70 -7.43
CA GLU A 212 -53.55 38.08 -6.93
C GLU A 212 -52.66 38.14 -5.67
N GLY A 213 -52.72 37.14 -4.79
CA GLY A 213 -51.86 37.05 -3.61
C GLY A 213 -50.35 36.87 -3.92
N ARG A 214 -50.01 36.40 -5.13
CA ARG A 214 -48.62 36.23 -5.58
C ARG A 214 -48.00 37.48 -6.19
N ARG A 215 -48.79 38.50 -6.58
CA ARG A 215 -48.28 39.70 -7.27
C ARG A 215 -47.79 40.82 -6.34
N ASN A 216 -48.15 40.77 -5.06
CA ASN A 216 -47.78 41.83 -4.08
C ASN A 216 -46.70 41.44 -3.06
N ARG A 217 -45.98 40.33 -3.24
CA ARG A 217 -44.66 40.21 -2.62
C ARG A 217 -43.64 40.94 -3.49
N ARG A 218 -43.57 42.27 -3.31
CA ARG A 218 -42.35 43.00 -3.63
C ARG A 218 -41.20 42.26 -2.95
N ARG A 219 -40.34 41.66 -3.78
CA ARG A 219 -39.02 41.17 -3.37
C ARG A 219 -38.36 42.35 -2.65
N ARG A 220 -38.25 42.29 -1.32
CA ARG A 220 -37.31 43.14 -0.60
C ARG A 220 -35.96 42.71 -1.12
N GLU A 221 -35.40 43.47 -2.06
CA GLU A 221 -33.97 43.38 -2.32
C GLU A 221 -33.29 43.76 -1.00
N ALA A 222 -32.68 42.77 -0.36
CA ALA A 222 -31.75 43.03 0.71
C ALA A 222 -30.73 44.04 0.17
N PRO A 223 -30.35 45.07 0.94
CA PRO A 223 -29.28 45.96 0.52
C PRO A 223 -28.06 45.08 0.23
N LYS A 224 -27.55 45.15 -1.01
CA LYS A 224 -26.22 44.64 -1.34
C LYS A 224 -25.24 45.43 -0.49
N VAL A 225 -24.88 44.88 0.67
CA VAL A 225 -23.69 45.30 1.39
C VAL A 225 -22.54 44.88 0.48
N VAL A 226 -21.99 45.89 -0.19
CA VAL A 226 -20.74 45.80 -0.93
C VAL A 226 -19.64 45.64 0.11
N GLU A 227 -19.34 44.38 0.41
CA GLU A 227 -18.00 43.84 0.66
C GLU A 227 -18.19 42.32 0.54
N GLU A 228 -18.30 41.82 -0.71
CA GLU A 228 -17.85 40.45 -0.99
C GLU A 228 -16.35 40.47 -0.70
N GLN A 229 -16.00 40.25 0.57
CA GLN A 229 -14.64 39.99 0.95
C GLN A 229 -14.37 38.58 0.44
N GLU A 230 -14.03 38.48 -0.85
CA GLU A 230 -13.61 37.23 -1.46
C GLU A 230 -12.58 36.60 -0.53
N SER A 231 -12.89 35.42 0.00
CA SER A 231 -12.00 34.73 0.93
C SER A 231 -10.77 34.30 0.15
N ARG A 232 -9.71 35.11 0.24
CA ARG A 232 -8.43 34.92 -0.45
C ARG A 232 -7.48 34.16 0.46
N VAL A 233 -6.87 33.14 -0.11
CA VAL A 233 -5.87 32.32 0.58
C VAL A 233 -4.55 32.45 -0.16
N HIS A 234 -3.47 32.67 0.59
CA HIS A 234 -2.14 32.81 0.05
C HIS A 234 -1.39 31.47 0.11
N TYR A 235 -0.95 30.99 -1.05
CA TYR A 235 -0.11 29.81 -1.20
C TYR A 235 1.34 30.22 -1.34
N THR A 236 2.22 29.57 -0.60
CA THR A 236 3.68 29.71 -0.73
C THR A 236 4.27 28.34 -1.04
N VAL A 237 4.80 28.18 -2.25
CA VAL A 237 5.43 26.96 -2.76
C VAL A 237 6.93 27.17 -2.74
N CYS A 238 7.65 26.34 -1.99
CA CYS A 238 9.11 26.38 -1.93
C CYS A 238 9.70 25.09 -2.50
N ILE A 239 10.71 25.22 -3.35
CA ILE A 239 11.44 24.09 -3.94
C ILE A 239 12.94 24.27 -3.76
N TRP A 240 13.64 23.15 -3.66
CA TRP A 240 15.09 23.09 -3.70
C TRP A 240 15.55 21.66 -3.99
N ARG A 241 16.85 21.47 -4.17
CA ARG A 241 17.46 20.15 -4.32
C ARG A 241 18.60 19.95 -3.33
N ASN A 242 18.75 18.72 -2.84
CA ASN A 242 19.88 18.34 -1.97
C ASN A 242 21.00 17.62 -2.76
N GLY A 243 20.65 17.01 -3.90
CA GLY A 243 21.60 16.26 -4.72
C GLY A 243 22.58 17.17 -5.48
N LYS A 244 23.87 17.12 -5.13
CA LYS A 244 24.96 17.71 -5.95
C LYS A 244 25.26 16.90 -7.21
N VAL A 245 24.74 15.67 -7.31
CA VAL A 245 25.11 14.71 -8.36
C VAL A 245 23.85 14.14 -9.00
N GLY A 246 23.56 14.56 -10.23
CA GLY A 246 22.70 13.78 -11.14
C GLY A 246 21.33 14.37 -11.52
N LEU A 247 20.92 15.52 -10.99
CA LEU A 247 19.70 16.23 -11.43
C LEU A 247 20.00 17.71 -11.65
N SER A 248 20.69 18.00 -12.75
CA SER A 248 20.84 19.34 -13.29
C SER A 248 19.81 19.52 -14.40
N GLY A 249 18.72 20.24 -14.13
CA GLY A 249 17.71 20.47 -15.15
C GLY A 249 16.55 21.32 -14.68
N MET A 250 15.64 21.50 -15.64
CA MET A 250 14.31 22.08 -15.46
C MET A 250 13.45 21.16 -14.59
N ALA A 251 12.48 21.71 -13.89
CA ALA A 251 11.55 20.95 -13.08
C ALA A 251 10.11 21.41 -13.31
N ILE A 252 9.16 20.50 -13.11
CA ILE A 252 7.73 20.79 -13.19
C ILE A 252 7.14 20.61 -11.80
N ALA A 253 6.61 21.69 -11.23
CA ALA A 253 5.84 21.61 -10.00
C ALA A 253 4.35 21.50 -10.35
N ASP A 254 3.77 20.37 -10.00
CA ASP A 254 2.34 20.08 -10.10
C ASP A 254 1.72 20.20 -8.71
N VAL A 255 1.00 21.30 -8.48
CA VAL A 255 0.36 21.61 -7.21
C VAL A 255 -1.14 21.46 -7.38
N THR A 256 -1.72 20.48 -6.68
CA THR A 256 -3.18 20.37 -6.54
C THR A 256 -3.63 21.29 -5.42
N LEU A 257 -4.52 22.24 -5.68
CA LEU A 257 -5.11 23.15 -4.69
C LEU A 257 -6.13 22.41 -3.80
N LEU A 258 -6.50 23.02 -2.68
CA LEU A 258 -7.63 22.53 -1.88
C LEU A 258 -8.92 22.53 -2.71
N SER A 259 -9.82 21.58 -2.43
CA SER A 259 -11.11 21.50 -3.12
C SER A 259 -11.87 22.83 -3.03
N GLY A 260 -12.53 23.25 -4.11
CA GLY A 260 -13.28 24.52 -4.15
C GLY A 260 -12.43 25.78 -4.32
N PHE A 261 -11.12 25.66 -4.58
CA PHE A 261 -10.23 26.78 -4.88
C PHE A 261 -9.75 26.76 -6.33
N HIS A 262 -9.60 27.95 -6.92
CA HIS A 262 -8.85 28.15 -8.15
C HIS A 262 -7.79 29.24 -7.96
N ALA A 263 -6.66 29.12 -8.68
CA ALA A 263 -5.57 30.08 -8.61
C ALA A 263 -5.90 31.37 -9.36
N LEU A 264 -5.51 32.51 -8.79
CA LEU A 264 -5.68 33.82 -9.41
C LEU A 264 -4.61 34.04 -10.48
N ARG A 265 -5.03 34.04 -11.76
CA ARG A 265 -4.13 34.12 -12.92
C ARG A 265 -3.20 35.36 -12.90
N ALA A 266 -3.71 36.51 -12.46
CA ALA A 266 -2.92 37.75 -12.46
C ALA A 266 -1.70 37.70 -11.51
N ASP A 267 -1.69 36.86 -10.48
CA ASP A 267 -0.52 36.69 -9.61
C ASP A 267 0.51 35.75 -10.23
N LEU A 268 0.06 34.74 -10.97
CA LEU A 268 0.94 33.83 -11.70
C LEU A 268 1.65 34.53 -12.88
N GLU A 269 0.98 35.47 -13.55
CA GLU A 269 1.58 36.31 -14.60
C GLU A 269 2.66 37.26 -14.07
N LYS A 270 2.61 37.64 -12.78
CA LYS A 270 3.70 38.41 -12.15
C LYS A 270 4.98 37.58 -12.07
N LEU A 271 4.86 36.27 -11.86
CA LEU A 271 6.01 35.37 -11.73
C LEU A 271 6.74 35.14 -13.06
N THR A 272 6.04 35.27 -14.19
CA THR A 272 6.63 35.13 -15.53
C THR A 272 7.16 36.45 -16.11
N SER A 273 6.60 37.59 -15.68
CA SER A 273 6.96 38.92 -16.19
C SER A 273 8.18 39.56 -15.52
N LEU A 274 8.57 39.10 -14.33
CA LEU A 274 9.76 39.57 -13.62
C LEU A 274 11.04 39.22 -14.40
N SER A 275 12.08 40.06 -14.26
CA SER A 275 13.39 39.84 -14.89
C SER A 275 14.18 38.70 -14.23
N ASP A 276 13.85 38.37 -12.98
CA ASP A 276 14.36 37.20 -12.24
C ASP A 276 13.34 36.06 -12.40
N ARG A 277 13.32 35.45 -13.60
CA ARG A 277 12.32 34.46 -14.01
C ARG A 277 12.60 33.11 -13.35
N TYR A 278 11.99 32.89 -12.21
CA TYR A 278 11.96 31.56 -11.59
C TYR A 278 11.02 30.61 -12.33
N VAL A 279 9.90 31.14 -12.84
CA VAL A 279 8.87 30.39 -13.57
C VAL A 279 8.86 30.84 -15.03
N SER A 280 9.09 29.90 -15.95
CA SER A 280 9.12 30.18 -17.40
C SER A 280 7.75 30.10 -18.04
N HIS A 281 6.95 29.15 -17.59
CA HIS A 281 5.60 28.92 -18.08
C HIS A 281 4.73 28.47 -16.90
N PHE A 282 3.46 28.85 -16.92
CA PHE A 282 2.48 28.34 -15.99
C PHE A 282 1.23 27.92 -16.74
N GLU A 283 0.56 26.90 -16.22
CA GLU A 283 -0.73 26.45 -16.73
C GLU A 283 -1.65 26.18 -15.56
N THR A 284 -2.90 26.65 -15.66
CA THR A 284 -3.92 26.49 -14.63
C THR A 284 -5.13 25.81 -15.23
N GLU A 285 -5.45 24.61 -14.76
CA GLU A 285 -6.64 23.86 -15.17
C GLU A 285 -7.45 23.51 -13.91
N GLY A 286 -8.53 24.27 -13.66
CA GLY A 286 -9.37 24.10 -12.47
C GLY A 286 -8.57 24.24 -11.16
N PRO A 287 -8.57 23.22 -10.28
CA PRO A 287 -7.81 23.22 -9.03
C PRO A 287 -6.32 22.80 -9.21
N HIS A 288 -5.82 22.63 -10.43
CA HIS A 288 -4.43 22.26 -10.70
C HIS A 288 -3.62 23.47 -11.18
N VAL A 289 -2.42 23.61 -10.62
CA VAL A 289 -1.43 24.63 -11.02
C VAL A 289 -0.14 23.92 -11.41
N LEU A 290 0.23 24.05 -12.68
CA LEU A 290 1.49 23.55 -13.24
C LEU A 290 2.47 24.72 -13.39
N LEU A 291 3.63 24.64 -12.74
CA LEU A 291 4.69 25.64 -12.82
C LEU A 291 5.95 24.99 -13.42
N TYR A 292 6.48 25.60 -14.47
CA TYR A 292 7.71 25.17 -15.13
C TYR A 292 8.88 26.02 -14.64
N PHE A 293 9.84 25.39 -13.96
CA PHE A 293 11.06 26.02 -13.45
C PHE A 293 12.25 25.70 -14.37
N ASP A 294 13.00 26.72 -14.80
CA ASP A 294 14.18 26.53 -15.64
C ASP A 294 15.34 25.87 -14.90
N SER A 295 15.46 26.16 -13.60
CA SER A 295 16.50 25.60 -12.75
C SER A 295 16.03 25.49 -11.31
N VAL A 296 16.42 24.40 -10.62
CA VAL A 296 16.15 24.23 -9.18
C VAL A 296 17.46 24.43 -8.40
N PRO A 297 17.55 25.45 -7.53
CA PRO A 297 18.76 25.72 -6.77
C PRO A 297 18.95 24.76 -5.60
N THR A 298 20.15 24.77 -5.03
CA THR A 298 20.46 24.08 -3.76
C THR A 298 20.01 24.87 -2.53
N SER A 299 19.77 26.17 -2.68
CA SER A 299 19.13 27.00 -1.68
C SER A 299 17.61 26.89 -1.79
N ARG A 300 16.90 27.22 -0.71
CA ARG A 300 15.44 27.26 -0.69
C ARG A 300 14.93 28.44 -1.51
N GLU A 301 14.17 28.16 -2.56
CA GLU A 301 13.53 29.15 -3.42
C GLU A 301 12.01 29.05 -3.27
N CYS A 302 11.32 30.19 -3.16
CA CYS A 302 9.90 30.21 -2.86
C CYS A 302 9.13 31.15 -3.77
N VAL A 303 7.98 30.67 -4.23
CA VAL A 303 7.04 31.38 -5.09
C VAL A 303 5.69 31.45 -4.39
N GLY A 304 5.10 32.64 -4.35
CA GLY A 304 3.81 32.89 -3.73
C GLY A 304 2.75 33.30 -4.73
N PHE A 305 1.54 32.74 -4.62
CA PHE A 305 0.38 33.15 -5.41
C PHE A 305 -0.88 33.02 -4.57
N GLU A 306 -1.95 33.72 -4.96
CA GLU A 306 -3.22 33.68 -4.25
C GLU A 306 -4.23 32.80 -4.98
N ALA A 307 -5.14 32.21 -4.19
CA ALA A 307 -6.27 31.45 -4.69
C ALA A 307 -7.55 31.96 -4.03
N VAL A 308 -8.63 31.97 -4.80
CA VAL A 308 -9.96 32.37 -4.33
C VAL A 308 -10.83 31.13 -4.13
N GLN A 309 -11.74 31.20 -3.16
CA GLN A 309 -12.68 30.14 -2.85
C GLN A 309 -13.96 30.30 -3.67
N GLU A 310 -14.27 29.36 -4.55
CA GLU A 310 -15.53 29.35 -5.31
C GLU A 310 -16.68 28.76 -4.50
N VAL A 311 -16.38 27.65 -3.80
CA VAL A 311 -17.39 26.87 -3.06
C VAL A 311 -16.86 26.57 -1.66
N PRO A 312 -17.65 26.88 -0.60
CA PRO A 312 -17.27 26.53 0.75
C PRO A 312 -17.35 25.00 0.95
N VAL A 313 -16.27 24.42 1.48
CA VAL A 313 -16.11 22.96 1.57
C VAL A 313 -16.44 22.47 2.98
N GLY A 314 -17.20 21.38 3.09
CA GLY A 314 -17.58 20.79 4.38
C GLY A 314 -16.42 20.08 5.08
N LEU A 315 -15.63 19.28 4.34
CA LEU A 315 -14.44 18.60 4.84
C LEU A 315 -13.26 18.88 3.90
N VAL A 316 -12.30 19.71 4.32
CA VAL A 316 -11.06 19.90 3.58
C VAL A 316 -10.13 18.72 3.78
N GLN A 317 -9.91 17.95 2.72
CA GLN A 317 -8.89 16.92 2.67
C GLN A 317 -7.53 17.56 2.35
N PRO A 318 -6.42 17.00 2.86
CA PRO A 318 -5.09 17.46 2.46
C PRO A 318 -4.88 17.20 0.97
N ALA A 319 -4.19 18.13 0.31
CA ALA A 319 -3.86 18.04 -1.11
C ALA A 319 -2.40 17.65 -1.31
N SER A 320 -2.06 17.17 -2.50
CA SER A 320 -0.70 16.80 -2.87
C SER A 320 -0.03 17.84 -3.74
N ALA A 321 1.26 18.04 -3.54
CA ALA A 321 2.14 18.77 -4.44
C ALA A 321 3.27 17.83 -4.88
N THR A 322 3.46 17.70 -6.19
CA THR A 322 4.45 16.81 -6.79
C THR A 322 5.42 17.60 -7.65
N LEU A 323 6.72 17.42 -7.38
CA LEU A 323 7.80 18.00 -8.16
C LEU A 323 8.43 16.91 -9.03
N TYR A 324 8.38 17.09 -10.34
CA TYR A 324 8.95 16.20 -11.34
C TYR A 324 10.26 16.75 -11.89
N ASP A 325 11.23 15.88 -12.15
CA ASP A 325 12.32 16.18 -13.08
C ASP A 325 11.75 16.22 -14.51
N TYR A 326 12.04 17.31 -15.25
CA TYR A 326 11.55 17.51 -16.61
C TYR A 326 12.02 16.41 -17.57
N TYR A 327 13.26 15.92 -17.41
CA TYR A 327 13.83 14.93 -18.31
C TYR A 327 13.48 13.49 -17.93
N ASN A 328 13.30 13.20 -16.64
CA ASN A 328 12.99 11.86 -16.13
C ASN A 328 11.81 11.91 -15.14
N PRO A 329 10.55 11.88 -15.62
CA PRO A 329 9.37 12.00 -14.76
C PRO A 329 9.21 10.91 -13.69
N GLU A 330 9.89 9.76 -13.84
CA GLU A 330 9.96 8.71 -12.82
C GLU A 330 10.63 9.20 -11.52
N ARG A 331 11.56 10.16 -11.64
CA ARG A 331 12.20 10.84 -10.51
C ARG A 331 11.34 12.01 -10.09
N ARG A 332 10.55 11.78 -9.05
CA ARG A 332 9.63 12.77 -8.50
C ARG A 332 9.61 12.75 -6.98
N CYS A 333 9.25 13.89 -6.42
CA CYS A 333 8.95 14.03 -5.01
C CYS A 333 7.50 14.46 -4.85
N SER A 334 6.71 13.71 -4.08
CA SER A 334 5.33 14.07 -3.76
C SER A 334 5.18 14.30 -2.26
N VAL A 335 4.64 15.45 -1.89
CA VAL A 335 4.44 15.88 -0.50
C VAL A 335 2.99 16.33 -0.33
N PHE A 336 2.37 15.87 0.74
CA PHE A 336 1.04 16.34 1.14
C PHE A 336 1.13 17.63 1.94
N TYR A 337 0.16 18.52 1.78
CA TYR A 337 -0.01 19.71 2.61
C TYR A 337 -1.48 19.83 3.04
N GLY A 338 -1.69 20.38 4.23
CA GLY A 338 -3.04 20.53 4.82
C GLY A 338 -3.52 21.97 4.79
N ALA A 339 -4.81 22.16 5.08
CA ALA A 339 -5.39 23.48 5.32
C ALA A 339 -4.73 24.18 6.54
N PRO A 340 -4.71 25.52 6.61
CA PRO A 340 -3.93 26.26 7.62
C PRO A 340 -4.33 25.95 9.07
N SER A 341 -5.60 25.59 9.30
CA SER A 341 -6.16 25.26 10.63
C SER A 341 -6.16 23.76 10.95
N LYS A 342 -5.78 22.89 9.99
CA LYS A 342 -5.82 21.42 10.12
C LYS A 342 -4.43 20.81 9.98
N SER A 343 -4.29 19.58 10.47
CA SER A 343 -3.05 18.81 10.31
C SER A 343 -2.82 18.41 8.85
N ARG A 344 -1.54 18.20 8.51
CA ARG A 344 -1.09 17.73 7.18
C ARG A 344 -1.54 16.30 6.85
N LEU A 345 -1.62 15.44 7.87
CA LEU A 345 -2.01 14.04 7.73
C LEU A 345 -3.42 13.83 8.30
N LEU A 346 -4.13 12.86 7.74
CA LEU A 346 -5.42 12.40 8.25
C LEU A 346 -5.23 11.79 9.64
N ALA A 347 -6.28 11.87 10.46
CA ALA A 347 -6.30 11.23 11.77
C ALA A 347 -6.38 9.72 11.60
N THR A 348 -5.25 9.05 11.82
CA THR A 348 -5.16 7.58 11.89
C THR A 348 -4.51 7.17 13.20
N LEU A 349 -5.08 6.15 13.83
CA LEU A 349 -4.56 5.54 15.03
C LEU A 349 -3.71 4.35 14.61
N CYS A 350 -2.39 4.48 14.72
CA CYS A 350 -1.43 3.43 14.40
C CYS A 350 -0.79 2.89 15.69
N SER A 351 -0.97 1.60 15.94
CA SER A 351 -0.33 0.88 17.05
C SER A 351 0.28 -0.41 16.50
N ALA A 352 1.58 -0.60 16.74
CA ALA A 352 2.38 -1.68 16.13
C ALA A 352 2.33 -1.65 14.58
N GLU A 353 1.90 -2.73 13.94
CA GLU A 353 1.86 -2.86 12.47
C GLU A 353 0.47 -2.52 11.88
N VAL A 354 -0.53 -2.26 12.72
CA VAL A 354 -1.92 -2.05 12.28
C VAL A 354 -2.34 -0.61 12.53
N CYS A 355 -2.88 0.03 11.49
CA CYS A 355 -3.46 1.36 11.57
C CYS A 355 -4.97 1.29 11.34
N GLN A 356 -5.72 2.06 12.12
CA GLN A 356 -7.17 2.24 11.99
C GLN A 356 -7.50 3.70 11.62
N CYS A 357 -8.52 3.88 10.80
CA CYS A 357 -9.05 5.20 10.48
C CYS A 357 -9.74 5.80 11.72
N ALA A 358 -9.48 7.08 12.00
CA ALA A 358 -10.12 7.83 13.09
C ALA A 358 -10.78 9.12 12.58
N GLU A 359 -11.19 9.13 11.31
CA GLU A 359 -12.00 10.20 10.74
C GLU A 359 -13.49 9.94 10.96
N GLY A 360 -14.23 11.01 11.23
CA GLY A 360 -15.64 10.94 11.58
C GLY A 360 -16.04 12.12 12.46
N LYS A 361 -17.33 12.20 12.79
CA LYS A 361 -17.82 13.19 13.76
C LYS A 361 -17.25 12.88 15.14
N CYS A 362 -17.10 13.92 15.97
CA CYS A 362 -16.62 13.75 17.32
C CYS A 362 -17.65 13.00 18.20
N PRO A 363 -17.19 12.10 19.10
CA PRO A 363 -18.07 11.51 20.11
C PRO A 363 -18.65 12.60 21.03
N ARG A 364 -19.92 12.42 21.42
CA ARG A 364 -20.61 13.31 22.36
C ARG A 364 -20.84 12.59 23.68
N GLN A 365 -20.52 13.24 24.79
CA GLN A 365 -20.92 12.76 26.12
C GLN A 365 -22.42 13.00 26.28
N ARG A 366 -23.18 11.93 26.46
CA ARG A 366 -24.62 12.01 26.72
C ARG A 366 -24.86 12.12 28.23
N ARG A 367 -25.78 13.01 28.60
CA ARG A 367 -26.28 13.15 29.99
C ARG A 367 -27.80 12.97 29.99
N ALA A 368 -28.24 11.72 29.88
CA ALA A 368 -29.67 11.40 29.77
C ALA A 368 -30.48 11.92 30.99
N LEU A 369 -29.90 11.78 32.20
CA LEU A 369 -30.53 12.17 33.46
C LEU A 369 -30.67 13.69 33.69
N GLU A 370 -29.86 14.52 33.05
CA GLU A 370 -29.95 15.99 33.13
C GLU A 370 -30.95 16.56 32.13
N ARG A 371 -31.08 15.94 30.95
CA ARG A 371 -32.04 16.37 29.91
C ARG A 371 -33.50 16.02 30.24
N GLY A 372 -33.76 15.28 31.32
CA GLY A 372 -35.12 14.93 31.73
C GLY A 372 -35.84 14.00 30.75
N LEU A 373 -35.11 13.42 29.78
CA LEU A 373 -35.61 12.41 28.86
C LEU A 373 -35.85 11.14 29.68
N GLN A 374 -37.12 10.88 30.00
CA GLN A 374 -37.54 9.53 30.37
C GLN A 374 -37.31 8.64 29.14
N ASP A 375 -36.63 7.53 29.35
CA ASP A 375 -36.32 6.54 28.32
C ASP A 375 -37.61 5.73 28.08
N GLU A 376 -38.65 6.36 27.52
CA GLU A 376 -39.97 5.74 27.29
C GLU A 376 -39.86 4.58 26.27
N ASP A 377 -38.82 4.59 25.43
CA ASP A 377 -38.74 3.77 24.21
C ASP A 377 -37.59 2.75 24.17
N GLY A 378 -36.89 2.51 25.29
CA GLY A 378 -35.77 1.56 25.34
C GLY A 378 -34.63 1.95 24.39
N TYR A 379 -34.29 3.23 24.32
CA TYR A 379 -33.35 3.78 23.34
C TYR A 379 -31.95 3.17 23.44
N ARG A 380 -31.50 2.83 24.67
CA ARG A 380 -30.21 2.14 24.90
C ARG A 380 -30.17 0.75 24.25
N MET A 381 -31.26 -0.01 24.36
CA MET A 381 -31.37 -1.34 23.74
C MET A 381 -31.45 -1.22 22.21
N LYS A 382 -32.16 -0.21 21.69
CA LYS A 382 -32.22 0.07 20.25
C LYS A 382 -30.83 0.38 19.67
N PHE A 383 -30.05 1.21 20.37
CA PHE A 383 -28.69 1.53 19.99
C PHE A 383 -27.77 0.32 20.04
N ALA A 384 -27.88 -0.48 21.10
CA ALA A 384 -27.07 -1.68 21.29
C ALA A 384 -27.30 -2.73 20.19
N CYS A 385 -28.56 -3.00 19.83
CA CYS A 385 -28.91 -4.18 19.01
C CYS A 385 -29.23 -3.89 17.55
N TYR A 386 -29.82 -2.73 17.21
CA TYR A 386 -30.34 -2.49 15.86
C TYR A 386 -29.49 -1.52 15.04
N TYR A 387 -29.10 -0.38 15.61
CA TYR A 387 -28.32 0.63 14.91
C TYR A 387 -27.47 1.44 15.91
N PRO A 388 -26.13 1.41 15.85
CA PRO A 388 -25.24 0.87 14.82
C PRO A 388 -24.91 -0.63 14.93
N ARG A 389 -25.55 -1.35 15.86
CA ARG A 389 -25.24 -2.74 16.26
C ARG A 389 -23.87 -2.82 16.93
N VAL A 390 -23.90 -2.60 18.23
CA VAL A 390 -22.74 -2.52 19.11
C VAL A 390 -22.05 -3.89 19.21
N GLU A 391 -20.72 -3.89 19.07
CA GLU A 391 -19.88 -5.10 19.17
C GLU A 391 -19.36 -5.32 20.58
N TYR A 392 -19.14 -4.24 21.33
CA TYR A 392 -18.72 -4.30 22.73
C TYR A 392 -19.54 -3.37 23.62
N GLY A 393 -19.84 -3.85 24.83
CA GLY A 393 -20.45 -3.05 25.89
C GLY A 393 -19.74 -3.25 27.21
N PHE A 394 -19.17 -2.18 27.75
CA PHE A 394 -18.44 -2.22 29.02
C PHE A 394 -18.87 -1.09 29.95
N GLN A 395 -19.01 -1.44 31.23
CA GLN A 395 -18.98 -0.45 32.31
C GLN A 395 -17.52 -0.30 32.74
N VAL A 396 -16.98 0.91 32.62
CA VAL A 396 -15.56 1.17 32.85
C VAL A 396 -15.34 2.35 33.78
N LYS A 397 -14.34 2.23 34.64
CA LYS A 397 -13.85 3.31 35.49
C LYS A 397 -12.63 3.97 34.84
N VAL A 398 -12.69 5.28 34.64
CA VAL A 398 -11.56 6.04 34.08
C VAL A 398 -10.54 6.28 35.18
N LEU A 399 -9.26 5.98 34.93
CA LEU A 399 -8.18 6.16 35.89
C LEU A 399 -7.32 7.37 35.55
N ARG A 400 -6.78 7.39 34.33
CA ARG A 400 -5.78 8.36 33.89
C ARG A 400 -6.05 8.83 32.47
N GLU A 401 -5.73 10.09 32.19
CA GLU A 401 -5.71 10.69 30.86
C GLU A 401 -4.26 10.98 30.46
N ASP A 402 -3.85 10.50 29.29
CA ASP A 402 -2.57 10.75 28.65
C ASP A 402 -2.78 11.37 27.25
N SER A 403 -1.85 12.19 26.78
CA SER A 403 -1.86 12.72 25.41
C SER A 403 -0.76 12.07 24.56
N ARG A 404 -1.14 11.46 23.42
CA ARG A 404 -0.22 10.80 22.48
C ARG A 404 -0.49 11.30 21.06
N ALA A 405 0.46 12.06 20.51
CA ALA A 405 0.37 12.69 19.18
C ALA A 405 -0.94 13.49 19.00
N ALA A 406 -1.83 13.07 18.10
CA ALA A 406 -3.11 13.72 17.82
C ALA A 406 -4.30 13.13 18.62
N PHE A 407 -4.04 12.26 19.60
CA PHE A 407 -5.05 11.55 20.38
C PHE A 407 -4.87 11.77 21.88
N ARG A 408 -5.97 11.71 22.61
CA ARG A 408 -6.01 11.59 24.08
C ARG A 408 -6.41 10.16 24.42
N LEU A 409 -5.58 9.51 25.21
CA LEU A 409 -5.72 8.14 25.66
C LEU A 409 -6.21 8.13 27.10
N PHE A 410 -7.23 7.33 27.37
CA PHE A 410 -7.77 7.09 28.68
C PHE A 410 -7.46 5.66 29.10
N GLU A 411 -6.70 5.54 30.18
CA GLU A 411 -6.51 4.25 30.86
C GLU A 411 -7.74 4.00 31.70
N THR A 412 -8.45 2.91 31.42
CA THR A 412 -9.68 2.54 32.11
C THR A 412 -9.57 1.14 32.69
N LYS A 413 -10.38 0.89 33.71
CA LYS A 413 -10.53 -0.40 34.36
C LYS A 413 -11.96 -0.90 34.17
N ILE A 414 -12.12 -2.10 33.61
CA ILE A 414 -13.44 -2.70 33.40
C ILE A 414 -14.04 -3.07 34.76
N THR A 415 -15.24 -2.59 35.04
CA THR A 415 -16.04 -2.99 36.21
C THR A 415 -16.91 -4.19 35.86
N GLN A 416 -17.69 -4.08 34.78
CA GLN A 416 -18.60 -5.11 34.32
C GLN A 416 -18.52 -5.26 32.80
N VAL A 417 -18.52 -6.51 32.34
CA VAL A 417 -18.62 -6.87 30.92
C VAL A 417 -20.07 -7.16 30.59
N LEU A 418 -20.63 -6.47 29.60
CA LEU A 418 -22.00 -6.69 29.13
C LEU A 418 -21.99 -7.57 27.88
N HIS A 419 -21.28 -7.13 26.85
CA HIS A 419 -21.17 -7.83 25.57
C HIS A 419 -19.75 -7.68 25.02
N PHE A 420 -19.25 -8.71 24.34
CA PHE A 420 -17.95 -8.71 23.70
C PHE A 420 -18.01 -9.51 22.40
N THR A 421 -17.28 -9.05 21.39
CA THR A 421 -17.15 -9.76 20.10
C THR A 421 -15.71 -10.23 19.89
N LYS A 422 -14.74 -9.31 19.73
CA LYS A 422 -13.32 -9.67 19.52
C LYS A 422 -12.59 -10.04 20.81
N ASP A 423 -12.85 -9.33 21.89
CA ASP A 423 -12.14 -9.51 23.16
C ASP A 423 -12.74 -10.64 24.00
N VAL A 424 -12.51 -11.89 23.57
CA VAL A 424 -13.03 -13.10 24.25
C VAL A 424 -12.47 -13.26 25.68
N LYS A 425 -11.36 -12.60 25.99
CA LYS A 425 -10.71 -12.66 27.31
C LYS A 425 -11.04 -11.46 28.20
N ALA A 426 -11.97 -10.60 27.79
CA ALA A 426 -12.42 -9.46 28.59
C ALA A 426 -13.00 -9.95 29.92
N ALA A 427 -12.45 -9.45 31.02
CA ALA A 427 -12.91 -9.77 32.37
C ALA A 427 -12.90 -8.52 33.25
N ALA A 428 -13.67 -8.57 34.34
CA ALA A 428 -13.67 -7.51 35.34
C ALA A 428 -12.25 -7.29 35.91
N ASN A 429 -11.95 -6.04 36.24
CA ASN A 429 -10.67 -5.52 36.71
C ASN A 429 -9.51 -5.50 35.70
N GLN A 430 -9.72 -5.87 34.43
CA GLN A 430 -8.70 -5.68 33.40
C GLN A 430 -8.57 -4.20 32.99
N MET A 431 -7.36 -3.82 32.57
CA MET A 431 -7.07 -2.48 32.05
C MET A 431 -7.29 -2.44 30.55
N ARG A 432 -7.88 -1.36 30.05
CA ARG A 432 -8.08 -1.10 28.63
C ARG A 432 -7.80 0.36 28.30
N ASN A 433 -7.36 0.58 27.06
CA ASN A 433 -7.01 1.89 26.55
C ASN A 433 -8.11 2.35 25.59
N PHE A 434 -8.79 3.45 25.94
CA PHE A 434 -9.77 4.12 25.09
C PHE A 434 -9.15 5.40 24.52
N LEU A 435 -9.31 5.65 23.22
CA LEU A 435 -8.71 6.81 22.57
C LEU A 435 -9.76 7.70 21.96
N VAL A 436 -9.58 9.00 22.14
CA VAL A 436 -10.36 10.03 21.47
C VAL A 436 -9.43 10.95 20.69
N ARG A 437 -9.92 11.48 19.58
CA ARG A 437 -9.21 12.53 18.83
C ARG A 437 -9.04 13.78 19.71
N ALA A 438 -7.83 14.32 19.77
CA ALA A 438 -7.52 15.46 20.64
C ALA A 438 -8.25 16.75 20.22
N SER A 439 -8.60 16.90 18.93
CA SER A 439 -9.39 18.03 18.43
C SER A 439 -10.86 18.00 18.87
N CYS A 440 -11.35 16.86 19.38
CA CYS A 440 -12.71 16.77 19.90
C CYS A 440 -12.80 17.34 21.31
N ARG A 441 -13.92 18.01 21.61
CA ARG A 441 -14.19 18.64 22.92
C ARG A 441 -14.56 17.66 24.04
N LEU A 442 -14.67 16.36 23.74
CA LEU A 442 -15.06 15.34 24.71
C LEU A 442 -14.10 15.30 25.92
N ARG A 443 -14.61 15.43 27.14
CA ARG A 443 -13.82 15.29 28.37
C ARG A 443 -14.40 14.18 29.23
N LEU A 444 -13.59 13.18 29.57
CA LEU A 444 -13.93 12.14 30.53
C LEU A 444 -13.26 12.49 31.86
N GLU A 445 -14.02 12.52 32.95
CA GLU A 445 -13.47 12.86 34.25
C GLU A 445 -12.78 11.63 34.89
N PRO A 446 -11.53 11.75 35.35
CA PRO A 446 -10.84 10.64 35.99
C PRO A 446 -11.47 10.31 37.35
N GLY A 447 -11.50 9.02 37.70
CA GLY A 447 -12.07 8.51 38.94
C GLY A 447 -13.56 8.19 38.88
N LYS A 448 -14.27 8.63 37.83
CA LYS A 448 -15.68 8.33 37.60
C LYS A 448 -15.88 7.09 36.73
N GLU A 449 -17.11 6.57 36.79
CA GLU A 449 -17.53 5.39 36.05
C GLU A 449 -18.47 5.77 34.90
N TYR A 450 -18.25 5.15 33.74
CA TYR A 450 -18.95 5.41 32.50
C TYR A 450 -19.44 4.11 31.88
N LEU A 451 -20.60 4.16 31.25
CA LEU A 451 -21.07 3.15 30.32
C LEU A 451 -20.58 3.52 28.92
N ILE A 452 -19.71 2.68 28.36
CA ILE A 452 -19.15 2.86 27.02
C ILE A 452 -19.53 1.67 26.15
N MET A 453 -20.15 1.95 25.01
CA MET A 453 -20.54 0.94 24.03
C MET A 453 -20.15 1.40 22.62
N GLY A 454 -19.71 0.49 21.76
CA GLY A 454 -19.31 0.87 20.40
C GLY A 454 -18.88 -0.31 19.54
N LEU A 455 -18.04 -0.02 18.55
CA LEU A 455 -17.52 -0.98 17.58
C LEU A 455 -16.05 -1.32 17.87
N ASP A 456 -15.68 -2.59 17.76
CA ASP A 456 -14.34 -3.04 18.11
C ASP A 456 -13.27 -2.48 17.15
N GLY A 457 -12.17 -2.00 17.73
CA GLY A 457 -10.99 -1.59 16.98
C GLY A 457 -10.23 -2.75 16.33
N ALA A 458 -9.31 -2.41 15.42
CA ALA A 458 -8.33 -3.35 14.86
C ALA A 458 -6.96 -3.26 15.55
N THR A 459 -6.75 -2.21 16.36
CA THR A 459 -5.48 -1.93 17.03
C THR A 459 -5.37 -2.61 18.38
N TYR A 460 -4.14 -2.95 18.74
CA TYR A 460 -3.77 -3.51 20.05
C TYR A 460 -2.82 -2.56 20.77
N ASP A 461 -2.85 -2.58 22.09
CA ASP A 461 -1.90 -1.84 22.90
C ASP A 461 -0.52 -2.52 22.98
N LEU A 462 0.40 -1.89 23.71
CA LEU A 462 1.77 -2.41 23.90
C LEU A 462 1.82 -3.69 24.75
N GLU A 463 0.78 -3.97 25.53
CA GLU A 463 0.66 -5.16 26.38
C GLU A 463 -0.03 -6.33 25.66
N GLY A 464 -0.57 -6.08 24.46
CA GLY A 464 -1.26 -7.07 23.62
C GLY A 464 -2.77 -7.14 23.86
N HIS A 465 -3.35 -6.17 24.58
CA HIS A 465 -4.79 -6.05 24.77
C HIS A 465 -5.44 -5.26 23.64
N PRO A 466 -6.70 -5.57 23.28
CA PRO A 466 -7.46 -4.80 22.29
C PRO A 466 -7.62 -3.34 22.72
N GLN A 467 -7.47 -2.42 21.77
CA GLN A 467 -7.57 -0.99 21.98
C GLN A 467 -8.83 -0.44 21.31
N TYR A 468 -9.54 0.46 22.00
CA TYR A 468 -10.85 0.93 21.59
C TYR A 468 -10.81 2.40 21.15
N LEU A 469 -11.43 2.70 20.02
CA LEU A 469 -11.58 4.05 19.48
C LEU A 469 -12.95 4.61 19.86
N LEU A 470 -12.97 5.84 20.36
CA LEU A 470 -14.19 6.60 20.64
C LEU A 470 -14.48 7.54 19.45
N ASP A 471 -15.52 7.20 18.71
CA ASP A 471 -15.96 7.87 17.48
C ASP A 471 -17.44 8.28 17.55
N SER A 472 -18.04 8.67 16.42
CA SER A 472 -19.45 9.08 16.34
C SER A 472 -20.45 7.98 16.69
N ASN A 473 -20.08 6.72 16.48
CA ASN A 473 -20.93 5.55 16.73
C ASN A 473 -20.70 4.96 18.13
N SER A 474 -20.01 5.71 18.99
CA SER A 474 -19.74 5.33 20.37
C SER A 474 -20.77 5.95 21.31
N TRP A 475 -21.41 5.11 22.12
CA TRP A 475 -22.24 5.53 23.24
C TRP A 475 -21.38 5.83 24.46
N ILE A 476 -21.46 7.06 24.98
CA ILE A 476 -20.71 7.48 26.16
C ILE A 476 -21.67 8.17 27.12
N GLU A 477 -21.96 7.50 28.25
CA GLU A 477 -22.83 8.00 29.30
C GLU A 477 -22.15 7.84 30.67
N GLU A 478 -22.21 8.88 31.50
CA GLU A 478 -21.71 8.81 32.88
C GLU A 478 -22.69 8.04 33.76
N MET A 479 -22.18 7.06 34.52
CA MET A 479 -23.03 6.32 35.45
C MET A 479 -23.46 7.23 36.60
N PRO A 480 -24.76 7.32 36.91
CA PRO A 480 -25.23 8.14 38.00
C PRO A 480 -24.65 7.69 39.34
N SER A 481 -24.18 8.65 40.14
CA SER A 481 -23.80 8.36 41.52
C SER A 481 -25.00 7.82 42.31
N GLU A 482 -24.74 6.96 43.29
CA GLU A 482 -25.72 6.45 44.25
C GLU A 482 -26.61 7.54 44.87
N ARG A 483 -26.05 8.74 45.09
CA ARG A 483 -26.77 9.90 45.61
C ARG A 483 -27.90 10.36 44.68
N LEU A 484 -27.67 10.31 43.37
CA LEU A 484 -28.66 10.70 42.35
C LEU A 484 -29.74 9.63 42.20
N CYS A 485 -29.38 8.34 42.20
CA CYS A 485 -30.37 7.26 42.08
C CYS A 485 -31.26 7.08 43.31
N ARG A 486 -30.81 7.51 44.50
CA ARG A 486 -31.66 7.57 45.71
C ARG A 486 -32.73 8.66 45.65
N SER A 487 -32.57 9.65 44.77
CA SER A 487 -33.56 10.71 44.57
C SER A 487 -34.86 10.17 43.98
N THR A 488 -36.01 10.60 44.50
CA THR A 488 -37.33 10.18 44.01
C THR A 488 -37.56 10.53 42.55
N ARG A 489 -37.01 11.66 42.08
CA ARG A 489 -37.18 12.15 40.70
C ARG A 489 -36.52 11.24 39.66
N GLN A 490 -35.40 10.59 40.01
CA GLN A 490 -34.56 9.85 39.07
C GLN A 490 -34.59 8.33 39.31
N ARG A 491 -35.41 7.85 40.25
CA ARG A 491 -35.50 6.43 40.62
C ARG A 491 -35.92 5.54 39.44
N ALA A 492 -36.93 5.96 38.67
CA ALA A 492 -37.40 5.21 37.50
C ALA A 492 -36.32 5.15 36.39
N ALA A 493 -35.64 6.26 36.13
CA ALA A 493 -34.57 6.33 35.13
C ALA A 493 -33.36 5.45 35.51
N CYS A 494 -32.98 5.40 36.79
CA CYS A 494 -31.94 4.47 37.25
C CYS A 494 -32.39 3.01 37.21
N ALA A 495 -33.69 2.71 37.45
CA ALA A 495 -34.22 1.36 37.32
C ALA A 495 -34.09 0.88 35.86
N GLN A 496 -34.52 1.68 34.88
CA GLN A 496 -34.39 1.37 33.45
C GLN A 496 -32.94 1.12 33.02
N LEU A 497 -31.99 1.92 33.53
CA LEU A 497 -30.56 1.71 33.27
C LEU A 497 -30.09 0.34 33.81
N ASN A 498 -30.48 0.00 35.04
CA ASN A 498 -30.09 -1.27 35.66
C ASN A 498 -30.76 -2.47 34.96
N ASP A 499 -32.01 -2.34 34.55
CA ASP A 499 -32.73 -3.37 33.78
C ASP A 499 -32.03 -3.63 32.44
N PHE A 500 -31.64 -2.56 31.72
CA PHE A 500 -30.84 -2.66 30.50
C PHE A 500 -29.51 -3.40 30.73
N LEU A 501 -28.77 -3.06 31.80
CA LEU A 501 -27.50 -3.72 32.10
C LEU A 501 -27.68 -5.22 32.39
N GLN A 502 -28.78 -5.62 33.02
CA GLN A 502 -29.08 -7.03 33.29
C GLN A 502 -29.51 -7.78 32.03
N GLU A 503 -30.44 -7.24 31.25
CA GLU A 503 -30.93 -7.88 30.03
C GLU A 503 -29.82 -8.00 29.00
N TYR A 504 -29.14 -6.90 28.67
CA TYR A 504 -28.09 -6.89 27.66
C TYR A 504 -26.87 -7.71 28.11
N GLY A 505 -26.54 -7.71 29.40
CA GLY A 505 -25.41 -8.48 29.93
C GLY A 505 -25.64 -9.99 30.02
N THR A 506 -26.88 -10.46 30.13
CA THR A 506 -27.19 -11.89 30.32
C THR A 506 -27.79 -12.55 29.09
N GLN A 507 -28.68 -11.85 28.38
CA GLN A 507 -29.39 -12.35 27.20
C GLN A 507 -28.79 -11.81 25.89
N GLY A 508 -28.07 -10.68 25.95
CA GLY A 508 -27.53 -10.02 24.77
C GLY A 508 -28.64 -9.38 23.93
N CYS A 509 -28.49 -9.44 22.61
CA CYS A 509 -29.52 -8.99 21.67
C CYS A 509 -30.38 -10.16 21.20
N GLN A 510 -31.69 -10.01 21.28
CA GLN A 510 -32.64 -10.90 20.61
C GLN A 510 -32.53 -10.63 19.09
N VAL A 511 -31.95 -11.56 18.34
CA VAL A 511 -31.89 -11.49 16.86
C VAL A 511 -33.18 -12.02 16.26
#